data_AF-A0A3L6RVX8-F1
#
_entry.id   AF-A0A3L6RVX8-F1
#
_cell.length_a   1.000
_cell.length_b   1.000
_cell.length_c   1.000
_cell.angle_alpha   90.00
_cell.angle_beta   90.00
_cell.angle_gamma   90.00
#
_symmetry.space_group_name_H-M   'P 1'
#
loop_
_entity.id
_entity.type
_entity.pdbx_description
1 polymer ?
#
loop_
_entity_poly.entity_id
_entity_poly.type
_entity_poly.pdbx_seq_one_letter_code
_entity_poly.pdbx_strand_id
1 'polypeptide(L)'
;MEPKEATKADAVAPAAGAAAVDVGGAGAKNGPPVPVDNAAAAPADRDAVLAKVEMDRKLSMIKAWEESEKSKAENKAQKKMSSIMSWENTKKAAVEAKLRTREEKLEKKKAEYAEKMRNQIAAIHKEAEEKRASVEAKRHEEILKYEDMAARHRSKGTTPAKNFLGCF
;
A
#
# COMPACT_ATOMS: atom_id res chain seq x y z
N MET A 1 -0.98 27.29 2.51
CA MET A 1 0.17 26.45 2.92
C MET A 1 -0.18 25.05 2.49
N GLU A 2 0.55 24.55 1.49
CA GLU A 2 0.33 23.26 0.84
C GLU A 2 0.39 22.08 1.83
N PRO A 3 -0.13 20.93 1.42
CA PRO A 3 0.78 19.79 1.39
C PRO A 3 0.89 19.15 0.00
N LYS A 4 2.14 19.06 -0.44
CA LYS A 4 2.62 18.33 -1.61
C LYS A 4 2.76 16.82 -1.35
N GLU A 5 2.52 16.10 -2.44
CA GLU A 5 3.18 14.87 -2.92
C GLU A 5 3.02 13.57 -2.12
N ALA A 6 2.17 12.69 -2.66
CA ALA A 6 2.34 11.25 -2.59
C ALA A 6 2.82 10.75 -3.96
N THR A 7 3.99 10.13 -3.95
CA THR A 7 4.70 9.55 -5.10
C THR A 7 4.11 8.20 -5.53
N LYS A 8 3.70 8.16 -6.80
CA LYS A 8 3.80 7.08 -7.81
C LYS A 8 3.88 5.62 -7.32
N ALA A 9 2.79 4.88 -7.53
CA ALA A 9 2.81 3.43 -7.71
C ALA A 9 2.77 3.10 -9.21
N ASP A 10 3.87 2.63 -9.77
CA ASP A 10 3.90 2.03 -11.11
C ASP A 10 3.35 0.59 -11.02
N ALA A 11 2.12 0.40 -11.52
CA ALA A 11 1.55 -0.91 -11.82
C ALA A 11 1.48 -1.05 -13.35
N VAL A 12 2.42 -1.80 -13.93
CA VAL A 12 2.42 -2.11 -15.37
C VAL A 12 1.49 -3.31 -15.60
N ALA A 13 0.34 -3.04 -16.19
CA ALA A 13 -0.52 -4.03 -16.83
C ALA A 13 -0.04 -4.27 -18.29
N PRO A 14 -0.16 -5.50 -18.85
CA PRO A 14 0.21 -5.75 -20.23
C PRO A 14 -0.92 -5.32 -21.18
N ALA A 15 -0.60 -4.39 -22.09
CA ALA A 15 -1.48 -3.97 -23.17
C ALA A 15 -1.45 -5.00 -24.31
N ALA A 16 -2.62 -5.55 -24.66
CA ALA A 16 -2.84 -6.29 -25.89
C ALA A 16 -3.05 -5.30 -27.04
N GLY A 17 -2.10 -5.23 -27.97
CA GLY A 17 -2.22 -4.47 -29.21
C GLY A 17 -2.53 -5.39 -30.39
N ALA A 18 -3.79 -5.43 -30.80
CA ALA A 18 -4.20 -5.97 -32.09
C ALA A 18 -4.03 -4.88 -33.16
N ALA A 19 -3.12 -5.08 -34.11
CA ALA A 19 -3.01 -4.23 -35.30
C ALA A 19 -3.89 -4.82 -36.41
N ALA A 20 -5.03 -4.19 -36.64
CA ALA A 20 -5.76 -4.29 -37.89
C ALA A 20 -4.98 -3.53 -38.97
N VAL A 21 -4.80 -4.13 -40.15
CA VAL A 21 -4.39 -3.38 -41.34
C VAL A 21 -5.42 -3.60 -42.44
N ASP A 22 -5.83 -2.44 -42.93
CA ASP A 22 -6.87 -2.05 -43.86
C ASP A 22 -6.76 -2.74 -45.24
N VAL A 23 -7.91 -3.16 -45.79
CA VAL A 23 -8.06 -3.62 -47.18
C VAL A 23 -9.04 -2.70 -47.89
N GLY A 24 -8.50 -1.91 -48.83
CA GLY A 24 -9.20 -1.27 -49.93
C GLY A 24 -8.16 -0.80 -50.94
N GLY A 25 -8.29 -0.90 -52.26
CA GLY A 25 -9.32 -1.41 -53.13
C GLY A 25 -8.98 -0.92 -54.56
N ALA A 26 -9.35 -1.72 -55.57
CA ALA A 26 -9.51 -1.40 -56.99
C ALA A 26 -8.27 -1.22 -57.90
N GLY A 27 -8.37 -1.79 -59.11
CA GLY A 27 -7.73 -1.23 -60.30
C GLY A 27 -7.02 -2.19 -61.24
N ALA A 28 -7.72 -3.18 -61.80
CA ALA A 28 -7.21 -3.93 -62.97
C ALA A 28 -7.36 -3.09 -64.24
N LYS A 29 -6.25 -2.55 -64.79
CA LYS A 29 -6.12 -2.10 -66.19
C LYS A 29 -4.66 -2.24 -66.68
N ASN A 30 -4.48 -3.12 -67.67
CA ASN A 30 -3.51 -3.11 -68.78
C ASN A 30 -2.00 -3.00 -68.47
N GLY A 31 -1.25 -4.05 -68.83
CA GLY A 31 0.21 -4.05 -68.81
C GLY A 31 0.86 -3.41 -70.05
N PRO A 32 2.18 -3.17 -70.00
CA PRO A 32 3.06 -3.14 -71.15
C PRO A 32 3.98 -4.38 -71.19
N PRO A 33 4.55 -4.73 -72.36
CA PRO A 33 5.14 -6.04 -72.61
C PRO A 33 6.48 -6.22 -71.89
N VAL A 34 6.69 -7.44 -71.42
CA VAL A 34 7.98 -8.02 -71.02
C VAL A 34 9.05 -7.79 -72.09
N PRO A 35 10.21 -7.19 -71.77
CA PRO A 35 11.43 -7.44 -72.51
C PRO A 35 11.92 -8.84 -72.09
N VAL A 36 11.69 -9.80 -72.98
CA VAL A 36 12.32 -11.11 -72.97
C VAL A 36 13.79 -10.96 -73.34
N ASP A 37 14.64 -10.65 -72.37
CA ASP A 37 16.06 -10.93 -72.50
C ASP A 37 16.33 -12.35 -71.98
N ASN A 38 16.11 -13.30 -72.90
CA ASN A 38 16.65 -14.65 -72.82
C ASN A 38 18.18 -14.58 -72.92
N ALA A 39 18.86 -14.16 -71.85
CA ALA A 39 20.22 -14.58 -71.61
C ALA A 39 20.13 -16.00 -71.05
N ALA A 40 20.33 -16.99 -71.91
CA ALA A 40 20.52 -18.38 -71.49
C ALA A 40 21.77 -18.45 -70.59
N ALA A 41 21.58 -18.26 -69.29
CA ALA A 41 22.54 -18.68 -68.29
C ALA A 41 22.80 -20.16 -68.54
N ALA A 42 24.06 -20.52 -68.78
CA ALA A 42 24.46 -21.89 -69.05
C ALA A 42 23.93 -22.81 -67.94
N PRO A 43 23.56 -24.07 -68.24
CA PRO A 43 23.01 -25.01 -67.24
C PRO A 43 23.85 -25.10 -65.96
N ALA A 44 25.17 -24.95 -66.06
CA ALA A 44 26.10 -24.91 -64.92
C ALA A 44 25.85 -23.75 -63.92
N ASP A 45 25.35 -22.60 -64.38
CA ASP A 45 25.05 -21.45 -63.51
C ASP A 45 23.77 -21.68 -62.70
N ARG A 46 22.76 -22.34 -63.28
CA ARG A 46 21.55 -22.75 -62.56
C ARG A 46 21.85 -23.79 -61.49
N ASP A 47 22.69 -24.77 -61.81
CA ASP A 47 23.10 -25.80 -60.85
C ASP A 47 23.90 -25.21 -59.69
N ALA A 48 24.76 -24.21 -59.96
CA ALA A 48 25.48 -23.47 -58.91
C ALA A 48 24.53 -22.66 -58.01
N VAL A 49 23.51 -22.02 -58.58
CA VAL A 49 22.46 -21.30 -57.83
C VAL A 49 21.63 -22.27 -56.98
N LEU A 50 21.22 -23.41 -57.53
CA LEU A 50 20.49 -24.45 -56.79
C LEU A 50 21.32 -25.01 -55.63
N ALA A 51 22.60 -25.32 -55.86
CA ALA A 51 23.50 -25.78 -54.82
C ALA A 51 23.64 -24.74 -53.69
N LYS A 52 23.72 -23.44 -54.02
CA LYS A 52 23.74 -22.37 -53.03
C LYS A 52 22.44 -22.31 -52.21
N VAL A 53 21.29 -22.37 -52.87
CA VAL A 53 19.98 -22.38 -52.21
C VAL A 53 19.82 -23.60 -51.29
N GLU A 54 20.30 -24.78 -51.70
CA GLU A 54 20.30 -25.96 -50.86
C GLU A 54 21.21 -25.82 -49.64
N MET A 55 22.38 -25.20 -49.79
CA MET A 55 23.27 -24.90 -48.67
C MET A 55 22.65 -23.90 -47.70
N ASP A 56 22.04 -22.82 -48.22
CA ASP A 56 21.33 -21.82 -47.41
C ASP A 56 20.15 -22.47 -46.67
N ARG A 57 19.43 -23.39 -47.33
CA ARG A 57 18.37 -24.19 -46.69
C ARG A 57 18.93 -25.06 -45.55
N LYS A 58 20.05 -25.75 -45.75
CA LYS A 58 20.67 -26.58 -44.69
C LYS A 58 21.15 -25.71 -43.52
N LEU A 59 21.79 -24.59 -43.79
CA LEU A 59 22.26 -23.66 -42.77
C LEU A 59 21.10 -23.07 -41.96
N SER A 60 20.00 -22.69 -42.61
CA SER A 60 18.82 -22.19 -41.90
C SER A 60 18.19 -23.27 -41.00
N MET A 61 18.14 -24.54 -41.46
CA MET A 61 17.64 -25.65 -40.65
C MET A 61 18.54 -25.96 -39.45
N ILE A 62 19.87 -25.94 -39.63
CA ILE A 62 20.83 -26.11 -38.53
C ILE A 62 20.67 -24.99 -37.50
N LYS A 63 20.58 -23.74 -37.96
CA LYS A 63 20.38 -22.57 -37.08
C LYS A 63 19.06 -22.66 -36.30
N ALA A 64 17.97 -23.06 -36.95
CA ALA A 64 16.68 -23.23 -36.29
C ALA A 64 16.71 -24.35 -35.23
N TRP A 65 17.42 -25.44 -35.53
CA TRP A 65 17.62 -26.53 -34.56
C TRP A 65 18.48 -26.08 -33.37
N GLU A 66 19.61 -25.40 -33.62
CA GLU A 66 20.47 -24.83 -32.59
C GLU A 66 19.69 -23.88 -31.66
N GLU A 67 18.89 -22.99 -32.23
CA GLU A 67 18.06 -22.07 -31.45
C GLU A 67 16.99 -22.81 -30.64
N SER A 68 16.40 -23.88 -31.18
CA SER A 68 15.46 -24.73 -30.43
C SER A 68 16.14 -25.40 -29.23
N GLU A 69 17.36 -25.93 -29.39
CA GLU A 69 18.12 -26.53 -28.30
C GLU A 69 18.54 -25.51 -27.25
N LYS A 70 18.99 -24.31 -27.67
CA LYS A 70 19.27 -23.18 -26.75
C LYS A 70 18.03 -22.80 -25.97
N SER A 71 16.89 -22.65 -26.63
CA SER A 71 15.61 -22.32 -25.99
C SER A 71 15.19 -23.38 -24.97
N LYS A 72 15.39 -24.68 -25.24
CA LYS A 72 15.13 -25.75 -24.27
C LYS A 72 16.01 -25.63 -23.02
N ALA A 73 17.31 -25.36 -23.22
CA ALA A 73 18.25 -25.16 -22.11
C ALA A 73 17.86 -23.95 -21.26
N GLU A 74 17.53 -22.82 -21.91
CA GLU A 74 17.11 -21.59 -21.25
C GLU A 74 15.82 -21.79 -20.46
N ASN A 75 14.79 -22.39 -21.06
CA ASN A 75 13.53 -22.68 -20.37
C ASN A 75 13.73 -23.56 -19.12
N LYS A 76 14.67 -24.51 -19.17
CA LYS A 76 15.01 -25.34 -18.01
C LYS A 76 15.70 -24.52 -16.91
N ALA A 77 16.61 -23.62 -17.30
CA ALA A 77 17.28 -22.71 -16.37
C ALA A 77 16.27 -21.74 -15.72
N GLN A 78 15.40 -21.12 -16.52
CA GLN A 78 14.37 -20.20 -16.05
C GLN A 78 13.43 -20.88 -15.04
N LYS A 79 12.94 -22.10 -15.32
CA LYS A 79 12.12 -22.86 -14.36
C LYS A 79 12.81 -23.06 -13.01
N LYS A 80 14.10 -23.41 -13.02
CA LYS A 80 14.88 -23.57 -11.78
C LYS A 80 15.04 -22.24 -11.06
N MET A 81 15.36 -21.17 -11.80
CA MET A 81 15.51 -19.83 -11.23
C MET A 81 14.20 -19.35 -10.59
N SER A 82 13.06 -19.51 -11.27
CA SER A 82 11.75 -19.18 -10.71
C SER A 82 11.44 -19.98 -9.45
N SER A 83 11.80 -21.26 -9.40
CA SER A 83 11.63 -22.08 -8.20
C SER A 83 12.48 -21.58 -7.03
N ILE A 84 13.74 -21.21 -7.28
CA ILE A 84 14.64 -20.62 -6.27
C ILE A 84 14.06 -19.30 -5.76
N MET A 85 13.67 -18.38 -6.67
CA MET A 85 13.10 -17.09 -6.30
C MET A 85 11.82 -17.22 -5.47
N SER A 86 10.93 -18.16 -5.83
CA SER A 86 9.72 -18.44 -5.06
C SER A 86 10.04 -18.95 -3.66
N TRP A 87 11.00 -19.86 -3.54
CA TRP A 87 11.44 -20.38 -2.25
C TRP A 87 12.06 -19.30 -1.38
N GLU A 88 12.95 -18.47 -1.94
CA GLU A 88 13.54 -17.33 -1.25
C GLU A 88 12.48 -16.34 -0.77
N ASN A 89 11.52 -15.99 -1.63
CA ASN A 89 10.42 -15.09 -1.27
C ASN A 89 9.60 -15.68 -0.11
N THR A 90 9.32 -16.97 -0.13
CA THR A 90 8.61 -17.66 0.96
C THR A 90 9.40 -17.58 2.27
N LYS A 91 10.72 -17.77 2.22
CA LYS A 91 11.58 -17.68 3.41
C LYS A 91 11.66 -16.24 3.95
N LYS A 92 11.79 -15.24 3.07
CA LYS A 92 11.78 -13.82 3.44
C LYS A 92 10.46 -13.44 4.11
N ALA A 93 9.33 -13.76 3.47
CA ALA A 93 8.01 -13.51 4.02
C ALA A 93 7.79 -14.17 5.39
N ALA A 94 8.30 -15.39 5.60
CA ALA A 94 8.21 -16.06 6.89
C ALA A 94 8.99 -15.35 8.01
N VAL A 95 10.15 -14.74 7.69
CA VAL A 95 10.93 -13.95 8.65
C VAL A 95 10.27 -12.61 8.92
N GLU A 96 9.78 -11.92 7.88
CA GLU A 96 9.05 -10.66 8.01
C GLU A 96 7.76 -10.82 8.83
N ALA A 97 7.03 -11.92 8.66
CA ALA A 97 5.85 -12.22 9.47
C ALA A 97 6.18 -12.35 10.96
N LYS A 98 7.34 -12.94 11.30
CA LYS A 98 7.81 -13.01 12.69
C LYS A 98 8.14 -11.62 13.23
N LEU A 99 8.73 -10.74 12.41
CA LEU A 99 9.02 -9.36 12.78
C LEU A 99 7.72 -8.60 13.08
N ARG A 100 6.76 -8.62 12.15
CA ARG A 100 5.45 -7.97 12.34
C ARG A 100 4.74 -8.45 13.60
N THR A 101 4.76 -9.75 13.86
CA THR A 101 4.15 -10.33 15.08
C THR A 101 4.78 -9.74 16.36
N ARG A 102 6.08 -9.48 16.37
CA ARG A 102 6.74 -8.83 17.52
C ARG A 102 6.38 -7.36 17.63
N GLU A 103 6.35 -6.64 16.50
CA GLU A 103 5.97 -5.24 16.45
C GLU A 103 4.54 -5.03 16.95
N GLU A 104 3.59 -5.84 16.51
CA GLU A 104 2.20 -5.83 17.01
C GLU A 104 2.12 -6.07 18.51
N LYS A 105 2.91 -7.01 19.05
CA LYS A 105 2.96 -7.26 20.51
C LYS A 105 3.52 -6.06 21.27
N LEU A 106 4.51 -5.37 20.72
CA LEU A 106 5.05 -4.15 21.31
C LEU A 106 4.03 -3.01 21.27
N GLU A 107 3.33 -2.85 20.16
CA GLU A 107 2.34 -1.79 20.00
C GLU A 107 1.14 -2.00 20.94
N LYS A 108 0.66 -3.24 21.09
CA LYS A 108 -0.37 -3.59 22.08
C LYS A 108 0.07 -3.22 23.51
N LYS A 109 1.29 -3.58 23.91
CA LYS A 109 1.82 -3.23 25.25
C LYS A 109 1.94 -1.72 25.45
N LYS A 110 2.35 -0.98 24.41
CA LYS A 110 2.39 0.49 24.47
C LYS A 110 1.00 1.08 24.66
N ALA A 111 0.01 0.60 23.91
CA ALA A 111 -1.38 1.06 24.02
C ALA A 111 -1.97 0.77 25.41
N GLU A 112 -1.79 -0.46 25.92
CA GLU A 112 -2.23 -0.86 27.27
C GLU A 112 -1.59 0.02 28.36
N TYR A 113 -0.29 0.30 28.25
CA TYR A 113 0.39 1.16 29.21
C TYR A 113 -0.10 2.61 29.13
N ALA A 114 -0.28 3.14 27.92
CA ALA A 114 -0.83 4.47 27.72
C ALA A 114 -2.24 4.60 28.29
N GLU A 115 -3.09 3.58 28.14
CA GLU A 115 -4.42 3.54 28.76
C GLU A 115 -4.34 3.55 30.29
N LYS A 116 -3.48 2.71 30.89
CA LYS A 116 -3.25 2.70 32.34
C LYS A 116 -2.86 4.08 32.88
N MET A 117 -1.96 4.78 32.18
CA MET A 117 -1.55 6.13 32.57
C MET A 117 -2.71 7.12 32.47
N ARG A 118 -3.52 7.06 31.39
CA ARG A 118 -4.71 7.91 31.25
C ARG A 118 -5.73 7.63 32.36
N ASN A 119 -5.95 6.36 32.72
CA ASN A 119 -6.85 5.97 33.79
C ASN A 119 -6.37 6.48 35.16
N GLN A 120 -5.06 6.44 35.43
CA GLN A 120 -4.49 7.03 36.65
C GLN A 120 -4.68 8.55 36.71
N ILE A 121 -4.43 9.25 35.59
CA ILE A 121 -4.67 10.69 35.50
C ILE A 121 -6.15 11.01 35.75
N ALA A 122 -7.07 10.25 35.14
CA ALA A 122 -8.50 10.41 35.35
C ALA A 122 -8.91 10.13 36.80
N ALA A 123 -8.33 9.12 37.45
CA ALA A 123 -8.59 8.81 38.85
C ALA A 123 -8.15 9.96 39.78
N ILE A 124 -6.95 10.52 39.55
CA ILE A 124 -6.46 11.68 40.31
C ILE A 124 -7.38 12.88 40.10
N HIS A 125 -7.82 13.12 38.87
CA HIS A 125 -8.73 14.21 38.57
C HIS A 125 -10.07 14.06 39.30
N LYS A 126 -10.65 12.84 39.24
CA LYS A 126 -11.90 12.51 39.93
C LYS A 126 -11.77 12.68 41.44
N GLU A 127 -10.69 12.19 42.05
CA GLU A 127 -10.46 12.37 43.49
C GLU A 127 -10.36 13.85 43.88
N ALA A 128 -9.69 14.67 43.04
CA ALA A 128 -9.61 16.11 43.27
C ALA A 128 -10.99 16.80 43.13
N GLU A 129 -11.81 16.38 42.19
CA GLU A 129 -13.19 16.86 42.03
C GLU A 129 -14.08 16.45 43.20
N GLU A 130 -13.98 15.22 43.70
CA GLU A 130 -14.70 14.74 44.89
C GLU A 130 -14.34 15.58 46.13
N LYS A 131 -13.05 15.89 46.32
CA LYS A 131 -12.60 16.78 47.40
C LYS A 131 -13.18 18.19 47.26
N ARG A 132 -13.17 18.77 46.05
CA ARG A 132 -13.76 20.09 45.78
C ARG A 132 -15.27 20.10 46.03
N ALA A 133 -15.99 19.09 45.56
CA ALA A 133 -17.42 18.93 45.80
C ALA A 133 -17.74 18.79 47.29
N SER A 134 -16.91 18.06 48.05
CA SER A 134 -17.07 17.91 49.50
C SER A 134 -16.89 19.23 50.25
N VAL A 135 -15.93 20.07 49.83
CA VAL A 135 -15.73 21.40 50.42
C VAL A 135 -16.91 22.31 50.10
N GLU A 136 -17.39 22.32 48.86
CA GLU A 136 -18.52 23.16 48.46
C GLU A 136 -19.82 22.73 49.16
N ALA A 137 -20.04 21.42 49.33
CA ALA A 137 -21.18 20.90 50.09
C ALA A 137 -21.18 21.38 51.55
N LYS A 138 -20.03 21.32 52.23
CA LYS A 138 -19.89 21.83 53.61
C LYS A 138 -20.13 23.34 53.68
N ARG A 139 -19.59 24.09 52.71
CA ARG A 139 -19.83 25.53 52.61
C ARG A 139 -21.33 25.85 52.48
N HIS A 140 -22.04 25.13 51.61
CA HIS A 140 -23.49 25.31 51.45
C HIS A 140 -24.26 24.93 52.72
N GLU A 141 -23.87 23.85 53.40
CA GLU A 141 -24.47 23.46 54.69
C GLU A 141 -24.31 24.56 55.75
N GLU A 142 -23.11 25.13 55.87
CA GLU A 142 -22.84 26.23 56.81
C GLU A 142 -23.67 27.47 56.48
N ILE A 143 -23.75 27.85 55.20
CA ILE A 143 -24.58 28.98 54.75
C ILE A 143 -26.04 28.75 55.15
N LEU A 144 -26.62 27.58 54.81
CA LEU A 144 -28.00 27.24 55.16
C LEU A 144 -28.23 27.26 56.69
N LYS A 145 -27.26 26.80 57.48
CA LYS A 145 -27.33 26.86 58.94
C LYS A 145 -27.38 28.30 59.45
N TYR A 146 -26.55 29.20 58.92
CA TYR A 146 -26.58 30.62 59.28
C TYR A 146 -27.87 31.30 58.82
N GLU A 147 -28.40 30.94 57.66
CA GLU A 147 -29.68 31.43 57.15
C GLU A 147 -30.86 31.00 58.04
N ASP A 148 -30.92 29.73 58.47
CA ASP A 148 -31.92 29.23 59.42
C ASP A 148 -31.82 29.96 60.77
N MET A 149 -30.60 30.11 61.31
CA MET A 149 -30.39 30.86 62.55
C MET A 149 -30.84 32.32 62.42
N ALA A 150 -30.53 32.99 61.31
CA ALA A 150 -30.99 34.34 61.05
C ALA A 150 -32.53 34.42 60.93
N ALA A 151 -33.18 33.44 60.31
CA ALA A 151 -34.64 33.36 60.21
C ALA A 151 -35.30 33.14 61.59
N ARG A 152 -34.70 32.31 62.46
CA ARG A 152 -35.14 32.12 63.85
C ARG A 152 -35.04 33.41 64.67
N HIS A 153 -33.95 34.16 64.52
CA HIS A 153 -33.79 35.46 65.19
C HIS A 153 -34.80 36.49 64.71
N ARG A 154 -35.02 36.57 63.38
CA ARG A 154 -36.05 37.43 62.76
C ARG A 154 -37.47 37.12 63.26
N SER A 155 -37.83 35.83 63.39
CA SER A 155 -39.16 35.42 63.87
C SER A 155 -39.37 35.64 65.37
N LYS A 156 -38.34 35.45 66.19
CA LYS A 156 -38.42 35.64 67.66
C LYS A 156 -38.19 37.08 68.11
N GLY A 157 -37.79 38.00 67.22
CA GLY A 157 -37.45 39.39 67.56
C GLY A 157 -36.20 39.54 68.44
N THR A 158 -35.29 38.56 68.39
CA THR A 158 -34.05 38.55 69.19
C THR A 158 -32.84 38.84 68.30
N THR A 159 -31.86 39.58 68.81
CA THR A 159 -30.60 39.85 68.08
C THR A 159 -29.53 38.79 68.40
N PRO A 160 -28.77 38.32 67.39
CA PRO A 160 -27.63 37.43 67.62
C PRO A 160 -26.59 38.06 68.56
N ALA A 161 -25.95 37.25 69.41
CA ALA A 161 -24.95 37.72 70.36
C ALA A 161 -23.71 38.31 69.63
N LYS A 162 -23.19 39.43 70.15
CA LYS A 162 -22.18 40.30 69.52
C LYS A 162 -20.87 39.60 69.15
N ASN A 163 -20.56 38.44 69.75
CA ASN A 163 -19.32 37.70 69.52
C ASN A 163 -19.27 36.95 68.17
N PHE A 164 -20.36 36.97 67.38
CA PHE A 164 -20.39 36.39 66.03
C PHE A 164 -19.88 37.34 64.92
N LEU A 165 -19.56 38.61 65.21
CA LEU A 165 -19.00 39.56 64.26
C LEU A 165 -17.45 39.63 64.31
N GLY A 166 -16.78 38.47 64.34
CA GLY A 166 -15.33 38.41 64.16
C GLY A 166 -14.96 38.60 62.69
N CYS A 167 -14.18 39.63 62.37
CA CYS A 167 -13.64 39.86 61.03
C CYS A 167 -12.73 38.69 60.58
N PHE A 168 -12.72 38.46 59.27
CA PHE A 168 -11.84 37.53 58.55
C PHE A 168 -10.35 37.76 58.83
#